data_AF-A0A934M502-F1
#
_entry.id   AF-A0A934M502-F1
#
_cell.length_a   1.000
_cell.length_b   1.000
_cell.length_c   1.000
_cell.angle_alpha   90.00
_cell.angle_beta   90.00
_cell.angle_gamma   90.00
#
_symmetry.space_group_name_H-M   'P 1'
#
loop_
_entity.id
_entity.type
_entity.pdbx_description
1 polymer ?
#
loop_
_entity_poly.entity_id
_entity_poly.type
_entity_poly.pdbx_seq_one_letter_code
_entity_poly.pdbx_strand_id
1 'polypeptide(L)'
;MKLLVICSEKSDKKVENDFYVKIDTRFANTKFIPHLRDERDVCTVCGKSCVWCRTKYNLNFENSISQIVKVPDFYKLFEDEPLKYLPDKFQEHDIAIIIGVHQDILPELPKIIKESGGKAIIVPCEDKDWVSKWTRELVIDECKKYGLEYAFPKPFCTLTYGKFQLVNDFIDEFKLGKPKFKLFVNNDDVIVRADVVISAPCGNGYNIAKHLAGTKLGEEAKKSVAKYWHSYPCLGGMHIDPELGDTILHIGGYTHYNALENAEIIRVE
;
A
#
# COMPACT_ATOMS: atom_id res chain seq x y z
N MET A 1 4.00 -16.95 -2.97
CA MET A 1 2.91 -16.67 -2.00
C MET A 1 1.59 -16.41 -2.74
N LYS A 2 0.43 -16.77 -2.17
CA LYS A 2 -0.90 -16.44 -2.70
C LYS A 2 -1.60 -15.33 -1.91
N LEU A 3 -2.19 -14.37 -2.60
CA LEU A 3 -2.85 -13.19 -2.06
C LEU A 3 -4.37 -13.23 -2.29
N LEU A 4 -5.13 -13.03 -1.23
CA LEU A 4 -6.52 -12.60 -1.29
C LEU A 4 -6.55 -11.08 -1.19
N VAL A 5 -7.27 -10.38 -2.08
CA VAL A 5 -7.50 -8.94 -1.95
C VAL A 5 -8.98 -8.68 -1.71
N ILE A 6 -9.32 -8.04 -0.59
CA ILE A 6 -10.70 -7.63 -0.29
C ILE A 6 -10.75 -6.11 -0.37
N CYS A 7 -11.59 -5.56 -1.25
CA CYS A 7 -11.69 -4.12 -1.42
C CYS A 7 -13.06 -3.67 -1.88
N SER A 8 -13.39 -2.41 -1.61
CA SER A 8 -14.63 -1.82 -2.12
C SER A 8 -14.60 -1.61 -3.63
N GLU A 9 -15.78 -1.67 -4.24
CA GLU A 9 -16.04 -1.32 -5.63
C GLU A 9 -16.86 -0.03 -5.71
N LYS A 10 -16.44 0.86 -6.61
CA LYS A 10 -17.05 2.18 -6.78
C LYS A 10 -18.51 2.04 -7.23
N SER A 11 -19.43 2.64 -6.48
CA SER A 11 -20.82 2.85 -6.89
C SER A 11 -21.11 4.32 -7.19
N ASP A 12 -22.21 4.56 -7.90
CA ASP A 12 -22.72 5.91 -8.20
C ASP A 12 -23.49 6.55 -7.03
N LYS A 13 -23.64 5.83 -5.90
CA LYS A 13 -24.36 6.33 -4.72
C LYS A 13 -23.61 7.49 -4.07
N LYS A 14 -24.35 8.49 -3.60
CA LYS A 14 -23.83 9.66 -2.87
C LYS A 14 -24.26 9.59 -1.41
N VAL A 15 -23.44 10.14 -0.52
CA VAL A 15 -23.81 10.31 0.89
C VAL A 15 -24.79 11.47 0.97
N GLU A 16 -26.02 11.18 1.39
CA GLU A 16 -27.10 12.17 1.50
C GLU A 16 -27.23 12.74 2.92
N ASN A 17 -26.74 12.02 3.93
CA ASN A 17 -26.76 12.40 5.34
C ASN A 17 -25.73 11.60 6.15
N ASP A 18 -25.56 11.96 7.42
CA ASP A 18 -24.52 11.42 8.31
C ASP A 18 -24.76 9.96 8.77
N PHE A 19 -25.89 9.34 8.42
CA PHE A 19 -26.15 7.93 8.73
C PHE A 19 -25.54 6.97 7.69
N TYR A 20 -24.88 7.50 6.66
CA TYR A 20 -24.24 6.71 5.62
C TYR A 20 -22.78 7.11 5.47
N VAL A 21 -21.95 6.13 5.14
CA VAL A 21 -20.53 6.33 4.84
C VAL A 21 -20.23 5.81 3.44
N LYS A 22 -19.36 6.54 2.73
CA LYS A 22 -18.80 6.10 1.47
C LYS A 22 -17.31 5.82 1.65
N ILE A 23 -16.90 4.60 1.34
CA ILE A 23 -15.54 4.11 1.51
C ILE A 23 -14.70 4.46 0.27
N ASP A 24 -13.44 4.84 0.49
CA ASP A 24 -12.52 5.10 -0.60
C ASP A 24 -12.15 3.81 -1.34
N THR A 25 -12.42 3.79 -2.64
CA THR A 25 -12.16 2.66 -3.54
C THR A 25 -10.87 2.84 -4.34
N ARG A 26 -10.29 4.03 -4.37
CA ARG A 26 -9.28 4.45 -5.34
C ARG A 26 -7.96 3.71 -5.12
N PHE A 27 -7.50 3.54 -3.88
CA PHE A 27 -6.18 2.97 -3.63
C PHE A 27 -6.07 1.53 -4.15
N ALA A 28 -7.02 0.66 -3.80
CA ALA A 28 -7.02 -0.73 -4.28
C ALA A 28 -7.14 -0.79 -5.82
N ASN A 29 -8.11 -0.07 -6.37
CA ASN A 29 -8.55 -0.24 -7.76
C ASN A 29 -7.68 0.52 -8.79
N THR A 30 -6.99 1.59 -8.40
CA THR A 30 -6.20 2.42 -9.33
C THR A 30 -4.70 2.39 -9.06
N LYS A 31 -4.29 1.88 -7.88
CA LYS A 31 -2.89 1.80 -7.49
C LYS A 31 -2.45 0.38 -7.22
N PHE A 32 -2.93 -0.23 -6.15
CA PHE A 32 -2.36 -1.48 -5.64
C PHE A 32 -2.59 -2.68 -6.58
N ILE A 33 -3.84 -2.97 -6.96
CA ILE A 33 -4.15 -4.12 -7.82
C ILE A 33 -3.53 -3.94 -9.22
N PRO A 34 -3.68 -2.79 -9.90
CA PRO A 34 -3.02 -2.57 -11.18
C PRO A 34 -1.48 -2.62 -11.09
N HIS A 35 -0.89 -2.21 -9.96
CA HIS A 35 0.55 -2.34 -9.74
C HIS A 35 0.98 -3.81 -9.67
N LEU A 36 0.26 -4.66 -8.94
CA LEU A 36 0.52 -6.10 -8.89
C LEU A 36 0.40 -6.79 -10.26
N ARG A 37 -0.37 -6.23 -11.19
CA ARG A 37 -0.51 -6.74 -12.57
C ARG A 37 0.46 -6.10 -13.56
N ASP A 38 1.37 -5.26 -13.08
CA ASP A 38 2.25 -4.41 -13.87
C ASP A 38 1.53 -3.59 -14.96
N GLU A 39 0.32 -3.10 -14.65
CA GLU A 39 -0.44 -2.26 -15.57
C GLU A 39 0.26 -0.91 -15.75
N ARG A 40 0.27 -0.45 -17.01
CA ARG A 40 0.95 0.78 -17.45
C ARG A 40 0.37 2.03 -16.80
N ASP A 41 -0.96 2.09 -16.67
CA ASP A 41 -1.68 3.31 -16.26
C ASP A 41 -1.63 3.59 -14.75
N VAL A 42 -1.03 2.68 -13.96
CA VAL A 42 -0.71 2.94 -12.54
C VAL A 42 0.13 4.20 -12.36
N CYS A 43 1.03 4.47 -13.31
CA CYS A 43 1.94 5.62 -13.29
C CYS A 43 1.76 6.47 -14.55
N THR A 44 1.26 7.69 -14.37
CA THR A 44 0.99 8.64 -15.46
C THR A 44 1.89 9.88 -15.42
N VAL A 45 2.84 9.94 -14.48
CA VAL A 45 3.64 11.14 -14.16
C VAL A 45 4.38 11.71 -15.37
N CYS A 46 5.00 10.86 -16.19
CA CYS A 46 5.77 11.30 -17.36
C CYS A 46 4.92 11.59 -18.60
N GLY A 47 3.62 11.25 -18.58
CA GLY A 47 2.72 11.38 -19.73
C GLY A 47 3.32 10.80 -21.02
N LYS A 48 3.33 11.60 -22.09
CA LYS A 48 3.87 11.23 -23.41
C LYS A 48 5.39 10.99 -23.41
N SER A 49 6.11 11.50 -22.41
CA SER A 49 7.56 11.34 -22.26
C SER A 49 7.94 10.07 -21.48
N CYS A 50 6.98 9.17 -21.23
CA CYS A 50 7.24 7.93 -20.50
C CYS A 50 8.21 7.01 -21.26
N VAL A 51 9.28 6.61 -20.58
CA VAL A 51 10.29 5.66 -21.08
C VAL A 51 10.15 4.26 -20.46
N TRP A 52 8.99 3.96 -19.87
CA TRP A 52 8.68 2.66 -19.30
C TRP A 52 9.69 2.18 -18.25
N CYS A 53 10.13 3.05 -17.35
CA CYS A 53 11.20 2.76 -16.37
C CYS A 53 10.91 1.56 -15.45
N ARG A 54 9.65 1.12 -15.34
CA ARG A 54 9.22 -0.03 -14.55
C ARG A 54 9.54 -1.38 -15.20
N THR A 55 9.73 -1.45 -16.53
CA THR A 55 9.97 -2.72 -17.24
C THR A 55 11.30 -3.38 -16.88
N LYS A 56 12.21 -2.66 -16.22
CA LYS A 56 13.46 -3.24 -15.69
C LYS A 56 13.23 -4.13 -14.46
N TYR A 57 12.03 -4.14 -13.89
CA TYR A 57 11.67 -4.92 -12.71
C TYR A 57 10.66 -6.02 -13.08
N ASN A 58 10.69 -7.14 -12.34
CA ASN A 58 9.71 -8.21 -12.49
C ASN A 58 8.49 -7.92 -11.60
N LEU A 59 7.53 -7.13 -12.10
CA LEU A 59 6.41 -6.60 -11.31
C LEU A 59 5.07 -7.32 -11.54
N ASN A 60 5.02 -8.29 -12.48
CA ASN A 60 3.77 -8.99 -12.75
C ASN A 60 3.58 -10.16 -11.76
N PHE A 61 2.76 -9.90 -10.76
CA PHE A 61 2.34 -10.81 -9.70
C PHE A 61 0.88 -11.27 -9.86
N GLU A 62 0.31 -11.19 -11.07
CA GLU A 62 -1.08 -11.61 -11.32
C GLU A 62 -1.35 -13.05 -10.85
N ASN A 63 -0.41 -13.97 -11.13
CA ASN A 63 -0.50 -15.36 -10.70
C ASN A 63 -0.41 -15.54 -9.17
N SER A 64 0.07 -14.54 -8.43
CA SER A 64 0.07 -14.57 -6.97
C SER A 64 -1.29 -14.13 -6.40
N ILE A 65 -2.15 -13.45 -7.16
CA ILE A 65 -3.50 -13.09 -6.70
C ILE A 65 -4.40 -14.32 -6.88
N SER A 66 -4.83 -14.95 -5.78
CA SER A 66 -5.79 -16.06 -5.87
C SER A 66 -7.20 -15.53 -6.13
N GLN A 67 -7.62 -14.51 -5.39
CA GLN A 67 -8.97 -13.96 -5.48
C GLN A 67 -8.99 -12.47 -5.18
N ILE A 68 -9.87 -11.75 -5.88
CA ILE A 68 -10.26 -10.38 -5.54
C ILE A 68 -11.74 -10.41 -5.15
N VAL A 69 -12.03 -10.04 -3.92
CA VAL A 69 -13.40 -9.93 -3.40
C VAL A 69 -13.79 -8.45 -3.40
N LYS A 70 -14.84 -8.13 -4.14
CA LYS A 70 -15.42 -6.79 -4.21
C LYS A 70 -16.59 -6.69 -3.24
N VAL A 71 -16.52 -5.72 -2.34
CA VAL A 71 -17.62 -5.35 -1.45
C VAL A 71 -18.16 -3.97 -1.84
N PRO A 72 -19.35 -3.55 -1.38
CA PRO A 72 -19.85 -2.21 -1.66
C PRO A 72 -18.90 -1.10 -1.18
N ASP A 73 -19.07 0.10 -1.72
CA ASP A 73 -18.41 1.31 -1.20
C ASP A 73 -19.37 2.21 -0.41
N PHE A 74 -20.64 1.80 -0.23
CA PHE A 74 -21.68 2.61 0.40
C PHE A 74 -22.43 1.79 1.43
N TYR A 75 -22.39 2.25 2.68
CA TYR A 75 -22.92 1.55 3.85
C TYR A 75 -23.70 2.50 4.75
N LYS A 76 -24.54 1.93 5.62
CA LYS A 76 -24.93 2.63 6.84
C LYS A 76 -23.67 2.86 7.68
N LEU A 77 -23.67 3.91 8.51
CA LEU A 77 -22.55 4.22 9.40
C LEU A 77 -22.22 3.06 10.36
N PHE A 78 -23.25 2.32 10.77
CA PHE A 78 -23.14 1.07 11.52
C PHE A 78 -23.81 -0.03 10.70
N GLU A 79 -23.09 -1.12 10.47
CA GLU A 79 -23.57 -2.26 9.69
C GLU A 79 -23.84 -3.46 10.61
N ASP A 80 -25.10 -3.81 10.78
CA ASP A 80 -25.55 -4.89 11.67
C ASP A 80 -25.32 -6.29 11.09
N GLU A 81 -25.20 -6.42 9.77
CA GLU A 81 -25.03 -7.70 9.07
C GLU A 81 -23.80 -7.70 8.15
N PRO A 82 -22.57 -7.53 8.69
CA PRO A 82 -21.35 -7.35 7.91
C PRO A 82 -21.04 -8.55 6.99
N LEU A 83 -21.42 -9.76 7.41
CA LEU A 83 -21.17 -11.00 6.69
C LEU A 83 -21.92 -11.11 5.35
N LYS A 84 -23.05 -10.41 5.17
CA LYS A 84 -23.86 -10.51 3.93
C LYS A 84 -23.13 -10.03 2.67
N TYR A 85 -22.04 -9.29 2.83
CA TYR A 85 -21.23 -8.77 1.74
C TYR A 85 -20.09 -9.70 1.33
N LEU A 86 -19.83 -10.76 2.10
CA LEU A 86 -18.73 -11.67 1.91
C LEU A 86 -19.23 -13.03 1.40
N PRO A 87 -18.43 -13.76 0.62
CA PRO A 87 -18.70 -15.16 0.37
C PRO A 87 -18.50 -15.99 1.65
N ASP A 88 -19.17 -17.13 1.73
CA ASP A 88 -19.03 -18.07 2.86
C ASP A 88 -17.59 -18.60 3.01
N LYS A 89 -16.86 -18.68 1.89
CA LYS A 89 -15.47 -19.16 1.85
C LYS A 89 -14.67 -18.45 0.76
N PHE A 90 -13.41 -18.14 1.05
CA PHE A 90 -12.47 -17.62 0.08
C PHE A 90 -11.70 -18.75 -0.62
N GLN A 91 -11.13 -18.45 -1.78
CA GLN A 91 -10.13 -19.31 -2.38
C GLN A 91 -8.90 -19.41 -1.47
N GLU A 92 -8.17 -20.53 -1.55
CA GLU A 92 -6.97 -20.73 -0.75
C GLU A 92 -5.93 -19.63 -1.02
N HIS A 93 -5.37 -19.08 0.06
CA HIS A 93 -4.41 -17.99 0.04
C HIS A 93 -3.50 -18.04 1.28
N ASP A 94 -2.35 -17.37 1.21
CA ASP A 94 -1.45 -17.23 2.36
C ASP A 94 -1.76 -15.94 3.13
N ILE A 95 -1.94 -14.82 2.42
CA ILE A 95 -2.16 -13.49 3.02
C ILE A 95 -3.40 -12.83 2.43
N ALA A 96 -4.21 -12.21 3.29
CA ALA A 96 -5.28 -11.32 2.88
C ALA A 96 -4.84 -9.85 2.99
N ILE A 97 -5.00 -9.08 1.92
CA ILE A 97 -4.82 -7.62 1.89
C ILE A 97 -6.19 -6.97 1.84
N ILE A 98 -6.56 -6.24 2.90
CA ILE A 98 -7.90 -5.67 3.05
C ILE A 98 -7.82 -4.16 2.91
N ILE A 99 -8.45 -3.59 1.89
CA ILE A 99 -8.26 -2.18 1.52
C ILE A 99 -9.62 -1.52 1.28
N GLY A 100 -9.95 -0.50 2.07
CA GLY A 100 -11.18 0.27 1.91
C GLY A 100 -12.42 -0.61 1.94
N VAL A 101 -12.71 -1.26 3.07
CA VAL A 101 -13.96 -2.01 3.33
C VAL A 101 -14.63 -1.46 4.57
N HIS A 102 -15.95 -1.61 4.78
CA HIS A 102 -16.58 -1.09 6.00
C HIS A 102 -15.88 -1.60 7.28
N GLN A 103 -15.69 -0.74 8.29
CA GLN A 103 -14.91 -1.09 9.48
C GLN A 103 -15.54 -2.26 10.26
N ASP A 104 -16.87 -2.37 10.27
CA ASP A 104 -17.59 -3.46 10.94
C ASP A 104 -17.43 -4.82 10.24
N ILE A 105 -16.93 -4.85 9.00
CA ILE A 105 -16.58 -6.10 8.31
C ILE A 105 -15.24 -6.64 8.83
N LEU A 106 -14.32 -5.76 9.25
CA LEU A 106 -12.95 -6.16 9.60
C LEU A 106 -12.88 -7.21 10.71
N PRO A 107 -13.64 -7.12 11.82
CA PRO A 107 -13.59 -8.11 12.91
C PRO A 107 -14.02 -9.51 12.51
N GLU A 108 -14.85 -9.65 11.48
CA GLU A 108 -15.36 -10.95 11.01
C GLU A 108 -14.34 -11.70 10.14
N LEU A 109 -13.46 -10.96 9.46
CA LEU A 109 -12.54 -11.50 8.45
C LEU A 109 -11.51 -12.51 9.00
N PRO A 110 -10.89 -12.33 10.18
CA PRO A 110 -9.94 -13.29 10.74
C PRO A 110 -10.43 -14.74 10.76
N LYS A 111 -11.69 -14.97 11.15
CA LYS A 111 -12.27 -16.32 11.20
C LYS A 111 -12.34 -16.94 9.80
N ILE A 112 -12.99 -16.25 8.86
CA ILE A 112 -13.25 -16.76 7.51
C ILE A 112 -11.93 -16.94 6.73
N ILE A 113 -10.98 -16.02 6.92
CA ILE A 113 -9.63 -16.11 6.35
C ILE A 113 -8.93 -17.37 6.85
N LYS A 114 -8.95 -17.63 8.16
CA LYS A 114 -8.35 -18.83 8.74
C LYS A 114 -9.02 -20.11 8.23
N GLU A 115 -10.35 -20.15 8.20
CA GLU A 115 -11.14 -21.29 7.69
C GLU A 115 -10.92 -21.53 6.18
N SER A 116 -10.48 -20.50 5.45
CA SER A 116 -10.10 -20.58 4.03
C SER A 116 -8.61 -20.90 3.80
N GLY A 117 -7.84 -21.17 4.86
CA GLY A 117 -6.41 -21.52 4.79
C GLY A 117 -5.43 -20.36 4.93
N GLY A 118 -5.94 -19.13 5.07
CA GLY A 118 -5.15 -17.92 5.27
C GLY A 118 -4.36 -17.92 6.58
N LYS A 119 -3.22 -17.22 6.57
CA LYS A 119 -2.23 -17.20 7.65
C LYS A 119 -1.85 -15.79 8.11
N ALA A 120 -2.09 -14.78 7.29
CA ALA A 120 -1.84 -13.39 7.66
C ALA A 120 -2.86 -12.40 7.08
N ILE A 121 -2.96 -11.24 7.73
CA ILE A 121 -3.78 -10.12 7.30
C ILE A 121 -2.96 -8.83 7.26
N ILE A 122 -3.07 -8.06 6.18
CA ILE A 122 -2.53 -6.71 6.09
C ILE A 122 -3.66 -5.72 5.80
N VAL A 123 -3.85 -4.74 6.69
CA VAL A 123 -4.88 -3.70 6.56
C VAL A 123 -4.20 -2.34 6.46
N PRO A 124 -3.88 -1.85 5.25
CA PRO A 124 -3.23 -0.56 5.08
C PRO A 124 -4.18 0.62 5.29
N CYS A 125 -4.05 1.31 6.41
CA CYS A 125 -4.90 2.44 6.77
C CYS A 125 -4.50 3.70 5.99
N GLU A 126 -5.21 4.01 4.90
CA GLU A 126 -4.94 5.18 4.06
C GLU A 126 -5.75 6.43 4.47
N ASP A 127 -6.74 6.30 5.36
CA ASP A 127 -7.57 7.41 5.85
C ASP A 127 -7.68 7.38 7.38
N LYS A 128 -7.72 8.56 8.02
CA LYS A 128 -7.82 8.72 9.48
C LYS A 128 -9.16 8.22 10.03
N ASP A 129 -10.23 8.32 9.23
CA ASP A 129 -11.59 8.00 9.64
C ASP A 129 -12.01 6.59 9.25
N TRP A 130 -11.14 5.82 8.59
CA TRP A 130 -11.50 4.50 8.09
C TRP A 130 -11.46 3.40 9.16
N VAL A 131 -10.31 3.18 9.80
CA VAL A 131 -10.15 2.12 10.81
C VAL A 131 -9.94 2.75 12.16
N SER A 132 -10.99 2.73 13.00
CA SER A 132 -10.88 3.21 14.37
C SER A 132 -9.88 2.39 15.18
N LYS A 133 -9.30 3.00 16.21
CA LYS A 133 -8.41 2.29 17.15
C LYS A 133 -9.10 1.09 17.79
N TRP A 134 -10.38 1.23 18.17
CA TRP A 134 -11.17 0.15 18.75
C TRP A 134 -11.32 -1.03 17.79
N THR A 135 -11.71 -0.76 16.54
CA THR A 135 -11.83 -1.79 15.50
C THR A 135 -10.49 -2.47 15.25
N ARG A 136 -9.38 -1.72 15.20
CA ARG A 136 -8.04 -2.29 15.04
C ARG A 136 -7.70 -3.28 16.16
N GLU A 137 -7.91 -2.91 17.41
CA GLU A 137 -7.62 -3.80 18.55
C GLU A 137 -8.51 -5.06 18.51
N LEU A 138 -9.79 -4.92 18.16
CA LEU A 138 -10.70 -6.06 18.03
C LEU A 138 -10.24 -7.03 16.94
N VAL A 139 -9.82 -6.54 15.77
CA VAL A 139 -9.27 -7.37 14.70
C VAL A 139 -7.97 -8.03 15.13
N ILE A 140 -7.11 -7.32 15.87
CA ILE A 140 -5.87 -7.89 16.43
C ILE A 140 -6.19 -9.06 17.37
N ASP A 141 -7.19 -8.93 18.23
CA ASP A 141 -7.56 -9.99 19.17
C ASP A 141 -8.16 -11.22 18.47
N GLU A 142 -8.99 -11.02 17.44
CA GLU A 142 -9.45 -12.13 16.61
C GLU A 142 -8.30 -12.76 15.80
N CYS A 143 -7.34 -11.97 15.27
CA CYS A 143 -6.14 -12.52 14.63
C CYS A 143 -5.34 -13.39 15.60
N LYS A 144 -5.12 -12.95 16.85
CA LYS A 144 -4.43 -13.77 17.86
C LYS A 144 -5.19 -15.06 18.16
N LYS A 145 -6.52 -14.98 18.32
CA LYS A 145 -7.40 -16.12 18.58
C LYS A 145 -7.33 -17.18 17.49
N TYR A 146 -7.26 -16.78 16.21
CA TYR A 146 -7.15 -17.71 15.08
C TYR A 146 -5.71 -18.01 14.64
N GLY A 147 -4.71 -17.45 15.33
CA GLY A 147 -3.30 -17.65 15.02
C GLY A 147 -2.91 -17.10 13.65
N LEU A 148 -3.36 -15.89 13.33
CA LEU A 148 -2.99 -15.14 12.13
C LEU A 148 -1.92 -14.10 12.45
N GLU A 149 -0.95 -13.95 11.57
CA GLU A 149 -0.08 -12.78 11.57
C GLU A 149 -0.86 -11.54 11.10
N TYR A 150 -0.44 -10.35 11.51
CA TYR A 150 -1.16 -9.14 11.15
C TYR A 150 -0.26 -7.92 11.01
N ALA A 151 -0.65 -6.99 10.14
CA ALA A 151 -0.03 -5.68 10.01
C ALA A 151 -1.06 -4.60 9.68
N PHE A 152 -0.94 -3.43 10.31
CA PHE A 152 -1.80 -2.27 10.09
C PHE A 152 -0.95 -1.04 9.73
N PRO A 153 -0.23 -1.06 8.59
CA PRO A 153 0.60 0.07 8.20
C PRO A 153 -0.26 1.30 7.90
N LYS A 154 0.22 2.48 8.29
CA LYS A 154 -0.48 3.76 8.14
C LYS A 154 0.49 4.85 7.69
N PRO A 155 0.56 5.21 6.38
CA PRO A 155 -0.05 4.54 5.21
C PRO A 155 0.61 3.19 4.87
N PHE A 156 0.15 2.48 3.82
CA PHE A 156 0.72 1.19 3.40
C PHE A 156 2.23 1.24 3.15
N CYS A 157 2.73 2.37 2.62
CA CYS A 157 4.16 2.56 2.41
C CYS A 157 4.99 2.71 3.70
N THR A 158 4.41 2.52 4.89
CA THR A 158 5.15 2.39 6.15
C THR A 158 5.29 0.94 6.64
N LEU A 159 4.79 -0.04 5.87
CA LEU A 159 4.98 -1.46 6.18
C LEU A 159 6.49 -1.79 6.24
N THR A 160 6.94 -2.31 7.38
CA THR A 160 8.35 -2.63 7.64
C THR A 160 8.50 -4.06 8.16
N TYR A 161 9.73 -4.57 8.10
CA TYR A 161 10.06 -5.85 8.71
C TYR A 161 9.77 -5.84 10.20
N GLY A 162 9.18 -6.93 10.70
CA GLY A 162 8.81 -7.08 12.09
C GLY A 162 8.93 -8.53 12.57
N LYS A 163 8.18 -8.87 13.61
CA LYS A 163 8.19 -10.19 14.25
C LYS A 163 7.46 -11.30 13.46
N PHE A 164 6.72 -10.91 12.43
CA PHE A 164 5.80 -11.78 11.69
C PHE A 164 6.46 -12.18 10.36
N GLN A 165 6.73 -13.48 10.21
CA GLN A 165 7.58 -13.97 9.13
C GLN A 165 6.87 -13.89 7.79
N LEU A 166 5.58 -14.22 7.74
CA LEU A 166 4.82 -14.18 6.48
C LEU A 166 4.60 -12.74 6.01
N VAL A 167 4.47 -11.78 6.92
CA VAL A 167 4.46 -10.34 6.59
C VAL A 167 5.83 -9.89 6.04
N ASN A 168 6.94 -10.39 6.60
CA ASN A 168 8.29 -10.12 6.08
C ASN A 168 8.46 -10.74 4.68
N ASP A 169 8.02 -11.98 4.49
CA ASP A 169 8.07 -12.69 3.21
C ASP A 169 7.25 -11.96 2.14
N PHE A 170 6.15 -11.29 2.50
CA PHE A 170 5.41 -10.41 1.57
C PHE A 170 6.29 -9.24 1.08
N ILE A 171 6.99 -8.57 2.01
CA ILE A 171 7.89 -7.48 1.65
C ILE A 171 9.00 -8.00 0.73
N ASP A 172 9.52 -9.20 1.00
CA ASP A 172 10.60 -9.80 0.21
C ASP A 172 10.19 -10.35 -1.15
N GLU A 173 9.03 -10.98 -1.26
CA GLU A 173 8.55 -11.56 -2.52
C GLU A 173 8.05 -10.47 -3.47
N PHE A 174 7.24 -9.54 -2.97
CA PHE A 174 6.61 -8.51 -3.80
C PHE A 174 7.46 -7.23 -3.90
N LYS A 175 8.48 -7.07 -3.05
CA LYS A 175 9.27 -5.84 -2.91
C LYS A 175 8.40 -4.60 -2.64
N LEU A 176 7.34 -4.77 -1.84
CA LEU A 176 6.38 -3.73 -1.48
C LEU A 176 6.39 -3.44 0.02
N GLY A 177 6.50 -2.17 0.40
CA GLY A 177 6.47 -1.70 1.78
C GLY A 177 7.11 -0.33 1.95
N LYS A 178 7.88 -0.15 3.02
CA LYS A 178 8.71 1.04 3.24
C LYS A 178 9.79 1.13 2.15
N PRO A 179 9.78 2.19 1.32
CA PRO A 179 10.70 2.29 0.19
C PRO A 179 12.16 2.21 0.61
N LYS A 180 12.97 1.54 -0.20
CA LYS A 180 14.42 1.46 -0.06
C LYS A 180 15.08 1.58 -1.43
N PHE A 181 16.10 2.42 -1.51
CA PHE A 181 16.84 2.66 -2.75
C PHE A 181 18.30 2.23 -2.63
N LYS A 182 18.86 1.87 -3.77
CA LYS A 182 20.29 1.63 -3.98
C LYS A 182 20.78 2.58 -5.06
N LEU A 183 21.71 3.46 -4.71
CA LEU A 183 22.19 4.54 -5.56
C LEU A 183 23.61 4.25 -6.03
N PHE A 184 23.84 4.40 -7.32
CA PHE A 184 25.16 4.33 -7.94
C PHE A 184 25.60 5.76 -8.23
N VAL A 185 26.71 6.17 -7.66
CA VAL A 185 27.12 7.59 -7.59
C VAL A 185 28.56 7.73 -8.08
N ASN A 186 28.80 8.67 -8.99
CA ASN A 186 30.13 8.94 -9.52
C ASN A 186 31.01 9.76 -8.56
N ASN A 187 32.22 10.11 -9.00
CA ASN A 187 33.17 10.92 -8.23
C ASN A 187 32.73 12.36 -7.96
N ASP A 188 31.79 12.90 -8.76
CA ASP A 188 31.24 14.25 -8.60
C ASP A 188 29.98 14.30 -7.70
N ASP A 189 29.67 13.19 -7.04
CA ASP A 189 28.45 12.93 -6.26
C ASP A 189 27.15 12.93 -7.09
N VAL A 190 27.23 12.71 -8.40
CA VAL A 190 26.05 12.59 -9.27
C VAL A 190 25.54 11.15 -9.26
N ILE A 191 24.25 10.99 -8.99
CA ILE A 191 23.56 9.69 -9.06
C ILE A 191 23.44 9.29 -10.53
N VAL A 192 24.24 8.33 -10.99
CA VAL A 192 24.16 7.84 -12.37
C VAL A 192 23.03 6.83 -12.56
N ARG A 193 22.66 6.12 -11.48
CA ARG A 193 21.58 5.13 -11.47
C ARG A 193 20.99 4.99 -10.08
N ALA A 194 19.67 4.84 -10.01
CA ALA A 194 18.95 4.47 -8.80
C ALA A 194 18.10 3.22 -9.04
N ASP A 195 18.28 2.23 -8.20
CA ASP A 195 17.51 1.00 -8.19
C ASP A 195 16.57 0.97 -6.97
N VAL A 196 15.38 0.43 -7.19
CA VAL A 196 14.38 0.23 -6.14
C VAL A 196 14.57 -1.16 -5.57
N VAL A 197 14.91 -1.23 -4.29
CA VAL A 197 15.02 -2.49 -3.54
C VAL A 197 13.65 -2.86 -2.97
N ILE A 198 12.93 -1.86 -2.43
CA ILE A 198 11.54 -1.96 -1.98
C ILE A 198 10.83 -0.70 -2.49
N SER A 199 9.66 -0.87 -3.11
CA SER A 199 8.82 0.22 -3.57
C SER A 199 7.67 0.46 -2.61
N ALA A 200 7.11 1.66 -2.64
CA ALA A 200 5.79 1.89 -2.04
C ALA A 200 4.75 0.98 -2.73
N PRO A 201 3.74 0.44 -2.02
CA PRO A 201 2.72 -0.42 -2.62
C PRO A 201 1.93 0.21 -3.77
N CYS A 202 1.88 1.55 -3.85
CA CYS A 202 1.30 2.27 -4.98
C CYS A 202 2.20 2.35 -6.23
N GLY A 203 3.51 2.08 -6.09
CA GLY A 203 4.49 2.13 -7.17
C GLY A 203 5.29 3.45 -7.28
N ASN A 204 5.08 4.42 -6.37
CA ASN A 204 5.77 5.72 -6.42
C ASN A 204 7.30 5.60 -6.28
N GLY A 205 7.80 4.56 -5.61
CA GLY A 205 9.25 4.31 -5.49
C GLY A 205 9.96 4.24 -6.85
N TYR A 206 9.30 3.65 -7.87
CA TYR A 206 9.84 3.57 -9.23
C TYR A 206 9.89 4.92 -9.94
N ASN A 207 8.86 5.74 -9.74
CA ASN A 207 8.81 7.11 -10.26
C ASN A 207 9.94 7.96 -9.66
N ILE A 208 10.15 7.89 -8.34
CA ILE A 208 11.21 8.64 -7.66
C ILE A 208 12.60 8.16 -8.10
N ALA A 209 12.86 6.85 -8.08
CA ALA A 209 14.17 6.31 -8.47
C ALA A 209 14.55 6.72 -9.90
N LYS A 210 13.60 6.72 -10.84
CA LYS A 210 13.89 7.17 -12.22
C LYS A 210 14.39 8.63 -12.26
N HIS A 211 13.84 9.50 -11.42
CA HIS A 211 14.16 10.92 -11.44
C HIS A 211 15.28 11.33 -10.47
N LEU A 212 15.79 10.39 -9.66
CA LEU A 212 17.03 10.57 -8.92
C LEU A 212 18.26 10.50 -9.84
N ALA A 213 18.20 9.71 -10.91
CA ALA A 213 19.28 9.62 -11.88
C ALA A 213 19.53 10.98 -12.56
N GLY A 214 20.78 11.41 -12.58
CA GLY A 214 21.24 12.71 -13.09
C GLY A 214 21.29 13.82 -12.04
N THR A 215 20.86 13.58 -10.80
CA THR A 215 20.89 14.58 -9.72
C THR A 215 22.10 14.40 -8.81
N LYS A 216 22.63 15.50 -8.26
CA LYS A 216 23.69 15.45 -7.25
C LYS A 216 23.15 15.05 -5.87
N LEU A 217 23.90 14.25 -5.11
CA LEU A 217 23.58 13.94 -3.72
C LEU A 217 23.40 15.23 -2.89
N GLY A 218 22.61 15.13 -1.83
CA GLY A 218 22.26 16.26 -0.97
C GLY A 218 21.02 17.00 -1.47
N GLU A 219 21.10 18.34 -1.52
CA GLU A 219 19.92 19.19 -1.73
C GLU A 219 19.26 19.02 -3.11
N GLU A 220 20.02 18.69 -4.16
CA GLU A 220 19.45 18.48 -5.49
C GLU A 220 18.62 17.18 -5.54
N ALA A 221 19.17 16.07 -5.04
CA ALA A 221 18.43 14.82 -4.89
C ALA A 221 17.18 14.97 -4.01
N LYS A 222 17.27 15.70 -2.88
CA LYS A 222 16.10 16.00 -2.02
C LYS A 222 15.02 16.78 -2.76
N LYS A 223 15.40 17.82 -3.52
CA LYS A 223 14.46 18.59 -4.36
C LYS A 223 13.82 17.71 -5.44
N SER A 224 14.57 16.76 -6.00
CA SER A 224 14.03 15.78 -6.94
C SER A 224 12.98 14.89 -6.28
N VAL A 225 13.28 14.30 -5.11
CA VAL A 225 12.28 13.53 -4.34
C VAL A 225 11.05 14.37 -4.05
N ALA A 226 11.22 15.61 -3.57
CA ALA A 226 10.12 16.53 -3.33
C ALA A 226 9.23 16.67 -4.57
N LYS A 227 9.82 17.06 -5.69
CA LYS A 227 9.08 17.33 -6.94
C LYS A 227 8.33 16.10 -7.42
N TYR A 228 9.02 14.96 -7.51
CA TYR A 228 8.45 13.76 -8.13
C TYR A 228 7.55 12.97 -7.21
N TRP A 229 7.72 13.08 -5.89
CA TRP A 229 6.77 12.55 -4.93
C TRP A 229 5.42 13.29 -5.02
N HIS A 230 5.43 14.64 -5.01
CA HIS A 230 4.21 15.44 -5.14
C HIS A 230 3.55 15.31 -6.52
N SER A 231 4.33 15.01 -7.57
CA SER A 231 3.80 14.79 -8.92
C SER A 231 3.10 13.44 -9.08
N TYR A 232 3.32 12.50 -8.15
CA TYR A 232 2.65 11.22 -8.12
C TYR A 232 1.36 11.32 -7.29
N PRO A 233 0.18 10.93 -7.81
CA PRO A 233 -1.09 11.12 -7.11
C PRO A 233 -1.20 10.16 -5.92
N CYS A 234 -0.69 10.61 -4.76
CA CYS A 234 -0.84 9.94 -3.48
C CYS A 234 -2.31 9.94 -3.07
N LEU A 235 -2.77 8.84 -2.48
CA LEU A 235 -4.15 8.67 -2.02
C LEU A 235 -4.24 8.58 -0.49
N GLY A 236 -3.15 8.88 0.23
CA GLY A 236 -3.16 9.01 1.68
C GLY A 236 -3.99 10.23 2.10
N GLY A 237 -4.71 10.09 3.21
CA GLY A 237 -5.56 11.14 3.77
C GLY A 237 -4.81 12.46 4.00
N MET A 238 -5.48 13.56 3.67
CA MET A 238 -4.95 14.94 3.77
C MET A 238 -5.35 15.63 5.08
N HIS A 239 -6.11 14.96 5.94
CA HIS A 239 -6.45 15.45 7.26
C HIS A 239 -5.45 14.96 8.30
N ILE A 240 -5.24 15.77 9.34
CA ILE A 240 -4.37 15.38 10.46
C ILE A 240 -4.94 14.13 11.11
N ASP A 241 -4.13 13.09 11.15
CA ASP A 241 -4.46 11.85 11.83
C ASP A 241 -4.10 11.97 13.33
N PRO A 242 -5.05 11.72 14.26
CA PRO A 242 -4.79 11.85 15.69
C PRO A 242 -3.71 10.90 16.23
N GLU A 243 -3.49 9.74 15.60
CA GLU A 243 -2.46 8.79 16.03
C GLU A 243 -1.07 9.20 15.52
N LEU A 244 -0.99 9.84 14.36
CA LEU A 244 0.28 10.25 13.75
C LEU A 244 0.71 11.67 14.12
N GLY A 245 -0.23 12.55 14.48
CA GLY A 245 0.04 13.98 14.70
C GLY A 245 0.33 14.77 13.42
N ASP A 246 0.20 14.14 12.25
CA ASP A 246 0.36 14.73 10.92
C ASP A 246 -0.61 14.04 9.95
N THR A 247 -0.66 14.48 8.70
CA THR A 247 -1.45 13.83 7.65
C THR A 247 -0.80 12.53 7.19
N ILE A 248 -1.62 11.52 6.85
CA ILE A 248 -1.15 10.25 6.28
C ILE A 248 -0.34 10.51 4.99
N LEU A 249 -0.76 11.50 4.19
CA LEU A 249 -0.03 11.97 3.02
C LEU A 249 1.40 12.45 3.37
N HIS A 250 1.57 13.29 4.39
CA HIS A 250 2.91 13.74 4.82
C HIS A 250 3.77 12.60 5.33
N ILE A 251 3.21 11.65 6.09
CA ILE A 251 3.95 10.45 6.52
C ILE A 251 4.46 9.67 5.29
N GLY A 252 3.63 9.55 4.25
CA GLY A 252 4.05 9.00 2.97
C GLY A 252 5.23 9.76 2.35
N GLY A 253 5.22 11.10 2.41
CA GLY A 253 6.32 11.95 1.93
C GLY A 253 7.61 11.75 2.70
N TYR A 254 7.56 11.85 4.03
CA TYR A 254 8.72 11.62 4.91
C TYR A 254 9.32 10.23 4.70
N THR A 255 8.48 9.23 4.45
CA THR A 255 8.92 7.86 4.17
C THR A 255 9.79 7.78 2.91
N HIS A 256 9.51 8.56 1.87
CA HIS A 256 10.33 8.60 0.66
C HIS A 256 11.60 9.45 0.81
N TYR A 257 11.55 10.53 1.59
CA TYR A 257 12.78 11.25 1.98
C TYR A 257 13.71 10.36 2.78
N ASN A 258 13.18 9.63 3.76
CA ASN A 258 13.94 8.69 4.57
C ASN A 258 14.59 7.59 3.70
N ALA A 259 13.91 7.16 2.63
CA ALA A 259 14.44 6.20 1.67
C ALA A 259 15.64 6.74 0.87
N LEU A 260 15.67 8.05 0.57
CA LEU A 260 16.83 8.71 -0.04
C LEU A 260 17.99 8.83 0.98
N GLU A 261 17.70 9.29 2.19
CA GLU A 261 18.72 9.53 3.24
C GLU A 261 19.41 8.24 3.69
N ASN A 262 18.69 7.12 3.68
CA ASN A 262 19.19 5.81 4.09
C ASN A 262 19.45 4.89 2.90
N ALA A 263 19.59 5.46 1.70
CA ALA A 263 19.87 4.67 0.52
C ALA A 263 21.26 4.02 0.60
N GLU A 264 21.39 2.79 0.12
CA GLU A 264 22.69 2.15 -0.04
C GLU A 264 23.46 2.86 -1.17
N ILE A 265 24.63 3.44 -0.88
CA ILE A 265 25.45 4.14 -1.87
C ILE A 265 26.58 3.23 -2.35
N ILE A 266 26.62 3.01 -3.67
CA ILE A 266 27.72 2.37 -4.39
C ILE A 266 28.46 3.44 -5.18
N ARG A 267 29.75 3.62 -4.91
CA ARG A 267 30.63 4.47 -5.71
C ARG A 267 30.99 3.77 -7.01
N VAL A 268 30.85 4.47 -8.12
CA VAL A 268 31.23 4.01 -9.47
C VAL A 268 32.19 5.01 -10.08
N GLU A 269 33.10 4.52 -10.90
CA GLU A 269 34.08 5.35 -11.62
C GLU A 269 33.43 6.19 -12.73
#